data_AF-A0A4Y2CQ20-F1
#
_entry.id   AF-A0A4Y2CQ20-F1
#
_cell.length_a   1.000
_cell.length_b   1.000
_cell.length_c   1.000
_cell.angle_alpha   90.00
_cell.angle_beta   90.00
_cell.angle_gamma   90.00
#
_symmetry.space_group_name_H-M   'P 1'
#
loop_
_entity.id
_entity.type
_entity.pdbx_description
1 polymer ?
#
loop_
_entity_poly.entity_id
_entity_poly.type
_entity_poly.pdbx_seq_one_letter_code
_entity_poly.pdbx_strand_id
1 'polypeptide(L)'
;MESQMLSVQTTAGSQFDPVKTIEFKDFAKSYDFTHISSSSKFSQSNGLIESAVKTAKARIKKSRESYHALMAYPATPLENGFSPSELFMGRRINTTLPVAKIQL
;
A
#
# COMPACT_ATOMS: atom_id res chain seq x y z
N MET A 1 -1.14 -2.98 27.36
CA MET A 1 -0.88 -3.18 25.93
C MET A 1 -0.72 -1.80 25.34
N GLU A 2 0.50 -1.38 25.01
CA GLU A 2 0.72 -0.10 24.33
C GLU A 2 -0.04 -0.13 23.01
N SER A 3 -1.04 0.75 22.88
CA SER A 3 -1.57 1.11 21.58
C SER A 3 -0.41 1.66 20.77
N GLN A 4 0.16 0.87 19.86
CA GLN A 4 1.07 1.42 18.87
C GLN A 4 0.22 2.29 17.95
N MET A 5 0.24 3.59 18.22
CA MET A 5 -0.42 4.60 17.39
C MET A 5 0.05 4.44 15.95
N LEU A 6 -0.90 4.35 15.02
CA LEU A 6 -0.62 4.16 13.61
C LEU A 6 0.21 5.32 13.08
N SER A 7 1.28 5.02 12.35
CA SER A 7 2.14 6.03 11.73
C SER A 7 2.01 5.97 10.21
N VAL A 8 1.82 7.12 9.57
CA VAL A 8 1.79 7.27 8.11
C VAL A 8 3.01 8.07 7.68
N GLN A 9 3.85 7.48 6.83
CA GLN A 9 5.04 8.13 6.30
C GLN A 9 4.82 8.61 4.86
N THR A 10 5.11 9.87 4.59
CA THR A 10 5.05 10.43 3.22
C THR A 10 6.35 11.12 2.85
N THR A 11 6.53 11.40 1.56
CA THR A 11 7.58 12.32 1.09
C THR A 11 7.15 13.76 1.37
N ALA A 12 8.11 14.69 1.37
CA ALA A 12 7.91 16.12 1.62
C ALA A 12 7.19 16.85 0.44
N GLY A 13 6.05 16.33 0.00
CA GLY A 13 5.16 17.02 -0.94
C GLY A 13 4.39 18.15 -0.25
N SER A 14 4.11 19.24 -0.96
CA SER A 14 3.42 20.42 -0.40
C SER A 14 2.06 20.08 0.23
N GLN A 15 1.35 19.10 -0.31
CA GLN A 15 0.05 18.64 0.21
C GLN A 15 0.16 18.01 1.63
N PHE A 16 1.32 17.45 1.98
CA PHE A 16 1.55 16.79 3.27
C PHE A 16 2.41 17.63 4.21
N ASP A 17 2.75 18.87 3.83
CA ASP A 17 3.55 19.76 4.66
C ASP A 17 2.70 20.24 5.85
N PRO A 18 3.07 19.91 7.10
CA PRO A 18 2.28 20.24 8.28
C PRO A 18 2.23 21.76 8.57
N VAL A 19 3.12 22.54 7.95
CA VAL A 19 3.14 24.01 8.06
C VAL A 19 2.19 24.64 7.05
N LYS A 20 2.05 24.04 5.85
CA LYS A 20 1.26 24.62 4.76
C LYS A 20 -0.18 24.11 4.72
N THR A 21 -0.42 22.87 5.17
CA THR A 21 -1.72 22.21 4.99
C THR A 21 -2.31 21.79 6.33
N ILE A 22 -3.21 22.62 6.85
CA ILE A 22 -3.93 22.36 8.11
C ILE A 22 -4.91 21.19 7.95
N GLU A 23 -5.55 21.06 6.77
CA GLU A 23 -6.52 20.01 6.47
C GLU A 23 -5.96 18.61 6.67
N PHE A 24 -4.71 18.37 6.25
CA PHE A 24 -4.06 17.07 6.42
C PHE A 24 -3.70 16.79 7.87
N LYS A 25 -3.34 17.83 8.64
CA LYS A 25 -3.08 17.73 10.08
C LYS A 25 -4.36 17.41 10.85
N ASP A 26 -5.48 18.00 10.47
CA ASP A 26 -6.78 17.74 11.10
C ASP A 26 -7.33 16.35 10.70
N PHE A 27 -7.08 15.92 9.47
CA PHE A 27 -7.30 14.53 9.04
C PHE A 27 -6.47 13.53 9.86
N ALA A 28 -5.17 13.80 10.07
CA ALA A 28 -4.33 12.93 10.90
C ALA A 28 -4.84 12.81 12.33
N LYS A 29 -5.29 13.92 12.93
CA LYS A 29 -5.89 13.93 14.26
C LYS A 29 -7.24 13.22 14.32
N SER A 30 -8.11 13.41 13.33
CA SER A 30 -9.45 12.82 13.35
C SER A 30 -9.43 11.30 13.16
N TYR A 31 -8.44 10.78 12.45
CA TYR A 31 -8.22 9.34 12.25
C TYR A 31 -7.19 8.74 13.22
N ASP A 32 -6.73 9.50 14.21
CA ASP A 32 -5.80 9.07 15.27
C ASP A 32 -4.52 8.39 14.75
N PHE A 33 -3.87 9.01 13.76
CA PHE A 33 -2.57 8.56 13.26
C PHE A 33 -1.53 9.68 13.30
N THR A 34 -0.27 9.30 13.47
CA THR A 34 0.86 10.23 13.39
C THR A 34 1.41 10.30 11.98
N HIS A 35 1.50 11.51 11.44
CA HIS A 35 2.13 11.76 10.17
C HIS A 35 3.63 12.00 10.32
N ILE A 36 4.44 11.25 9.57
CA ILE A 36 5.90 11.39 9.51
C ILE A 36 6.27 11.86 8.11
N SER A 37 6.73 13.10 8.00
CA SER A 37 7.34 13.60 6.77
C SER A 37 8.78 13.09 6.69
N SER A 38 9.04 12.21 5.74
CA SER A 38 10.37 11.68 5.50
C SER A 38 11.13 12.50 4.46
N SER A 39 12.43 12.70 4.72
CA SER A 39 13.33 13.29 3.74
C SER A 39 13.47 12.36 2.54
N SER A 40 13.68 12.93 1.36
CA SER A 40 13.94 12.19 0.11
C SER A 40 15.10 11.19 0.20
N LYS A 41 15.96 11.32 1.22
CA LYS A 41 17.14 10.47 1.44
C LYS A 41 16.87 9.14 2.15
N PHE A 42 15.62 8.82 2.50
CA PHE A 42 15.29 7.52 3.11
C PHE A 42 15.15 6.42 2.04
N SER A 43 16.29 5.90 1.57
CA SER A 43 16.36 5.00 0.40
C SER A 43 15.58 3.69 0.56
N GLN A 44 15.48 3.13 1.76
CA GLN A 44 14.83 1.83 1.98
C GLN A 44 13.31 1.88 1.79
N SER A 45 12.61 2.83 2.44
CA SER A 45 11.16 2.97 2.26
C SER A 45 10.83 3.46 0.84
N ASN A 46 11.63 4.37 0.30
CA ASN A 46 11.39 4.94 -1.02
C ASN A 46 11.57 3.89 -2.12
N GLY A 47 12.59 3.02 -2.03
CA GLY A 47 12.79 1.93 -2.98
C GLY A 47 11.62 0.94 -3.01
N LEU A 48 11.02 0.62 -1.85
CA LEU A 48 9.83 -0.22 -1.77
C LEU A 48 8.62 0.45 -2.44
N ILE A 49 8.39 1.74 -2.16
CA ILE A 49 7.31 2.52 -2.75
C ILE A 49 7.49 2.61 -4.28
N GLU A 50 8.69 2.92 -4.76
CA GLU A 50 9.01 3.01 -6.18
C GLU A 50 8.80 1.68 -6.90
N SER A 51 9.24 0.57 -6.30
CA SER A 51 9.02 -0.77 -6.84
C SER A 51 7.53 -1.13 -6.92
N ALA A 52 6.76 -0.80 -5.88
CA ALA A 52 5.31 -1.01 -5.85
C ALA A 52 4.62 -0.17 -6.95
N VAL A 53 4.97 1.11 -7.09
CA VAL A 53 4.44 2.00 -8.14
C VAL A 53 4.78 1.49 -9.53
N LYS A 54 6.02 1.04 -9.75
CA LYS A 54 6.47 0.45 -11.02
C LYS A 54 5.65 -0.79 -11.36
N THR A 55 5.41 -1.67 -10.39
CA THR A 55 4.60 -2.89 -10.55
C THR A 55 3.15 -2.56 -10.89
N ALA A 56 2.54 -1.62 -10.16
CA ALA A 56 1.16 -1.18 -10.40
C ALA A 56 1.01 -0.58 -11.82
N LYS A 57 1.91 0.33 -12.22
CA LYS A 57 1.92 0.93 -13.56
C LYS A 57 2.08 -0.13 -14.66
N ALA A 58 2.99 -1.09 -14.47
CA ALA A 58 3.20 -2.16 -15.43
C ALA A 58 1.96 -3.06 -15.60
N ARG A 59 1.23 -3.35 -14.51
CA ARG A 59 -0.01 -4.12 -14.55
C ARG A 59 -1.15 -3.35 -15.20
N ILE A 60 -1.35 -2.08 -14.83
CA ILE A 60 -2.39 -1.23 -15.43
C ILE A 60 -2.16 -1.10 -16.94
N LYS A 61 -0.92 -0.85 -17.38
CA LYS A 61 -0.59 -0.70 -18.81
C LYS A 61 -0.88 -1.96 -19.64
N LYS A 62 -0.82 -3.14 -19.03
CA LYS A 62 -1.07 -4.44 -19.69
C LYS A 62 -2.54 -4.86 -19.66
N SER A 63 -3.39 -4.16 -18.91
CA SER A 63 -4.80 -4.50 -18.77
C SER A 63 -5.68 -3.54 -19.55
N ARG A 64 -6.79 -4.08 -20.08
CA ARG A 64 -7.88 -3.26 -20.63
C ARG A 64 -8.67 -2.58 -19.53
N GLU A 65 -8.83 -3.26 -18.39
CA GLU A 65 -9.59 -2.80 -17.22
C GLU A 65 -8.63 -2.56 -16.05
N SER A 66 -8.42 -1.30 -15.68
CA SER A 66 -7.44 -0.90 -14.65
C SER A 66 -7.77 -1.47 -13.26
N TYR A 67 -9.07 -1.53 -12.91
CA TYR A 67 -9.52 -2.03 -11.62
C TYR A 67 -9.16 -3.51 -11.40
N HIS A 68 -9.39 -4.35 -12.42
CA HIS A 68 -9.02 -5.76 -12.36
C HIS A 68 -7.51 -5.95 -12.23
N ALA A 69 -6.71 -5.11 -12.89
CA ALA A 69 -5.25 -5.15 -12.81
C ALA A 69 -4.73 -4.80 -11.41
N LEU A 70 -5.38 -3.84 -10.75
CA LEU A 70 -5.08 -3.45 -9.38
C LEU A 70 -5.47 -4.55 -8.39
N MET A 71 -6.64 -5.17 -8.55
CA MET A 71 -7.12 -6.28 -7.70
C MET A 71 -6.30 -7.56 -7.88
N ALA A 72 -5.68 -7.75 -9.04
CA ALA A 72 -4.84 -8.91 -9.31
C ALA A 72 -3.62 -9.00 -8.39
N TYR A 73 -2.97 -7.88 -8.09
CA TYR A 73 -1.74 -7.86 -7.26
C TYR A 73 -1.98 -8.36 -5.83
N PRO A 74 -2.92 -7.80 -5.06
CA PRO A 74 -3.13 -8.21 -3.68
C PRO A 74 -3.75 -9.62 -3.55
N ALA A 75 -4.17 -10.25 -4.66
CA ALA A 75 -4.63 -11.65 -4.71
C ALA A 75 -3.59 -12.64 -5.25
N THR A 76 -2.46 -12.18 -5.78
CA THR A 76 -1.41 -13.09 -6.28
C THR A 76 -0.56 -13.56 -5.10
N PRO A 77 -0.37 -14.88 -4.89
CA PRO A 77 0.56 -15.40 -3.89
C PRO A 77 1.98 -14.88 -4.10
N LEU A 78 2.65 -14.51 -3.02
CA LEU A 78 4.10 -14.25 -2.98
C LEU A 78 4.87 -15.58 -2.92
N GLU A 79 6.19 -15.52 -2.90
CA GLU A 79 7.06 -16.72 -2.80
C GLU A 79 6.79 -17.56 -1.53
N ASN A 80 6.26 -16.93 -0.48
CA ASN A 80 5.85 -17.60 0.75
C ASN A 80 4.49 -18.33 0.65
N GLY A 81 3.84 -18.32 -0.52
CA GLY A 81 2.55 -18.97 -0.75
C GLY A 81 1.32 -18.17 -0.32
N PHE A 82 1.49 -17.02 0.33
CA PHE A 82 0.41 -16.13 0.75
C PHE A 82 0.34 -14.88 -0.11
N SER A 83 -0.87 -14.44 -0.44
CA SER A 83 -1.09 -13.16 -1.11
C SER A 83 -1.03 -11.98 -0.13
N PRO A 84 -0.73 -10.76 -0.60
CA PRO A 84 -0.74 -9.57 0.26
C PRO A 84 -2.07 -9.38 1.03
N SER A 85 -3.21 -9.67 0.40
CA SER A 85 -4.51 -9.56 1.09
C SER A 85 -4.69 -10.63 2.17
N GLU A 86 -4.17 -11.84 1.96
CA GLU A 86 -4.22 -12.88 3.00
C GLU A 86 -3.40 -12.48 4.21
N LEU A 87 -2.19 -11.94 3.98
CA LEU A 87 -1.34 -11.45 5.05
C LEU A 87 -2.00 -10.29 5.83
N PHE A 88 -2.74 -9.44 5.13
CA PHE A 88 -3.38 -8.27 5.72
C PHE A 88 -4.75 -8.57 6.39
N MET A 89 -5.58 -9.40 5.76
CA MET A 89 -6.97 -9.67 6.18
C MET A 89 -7.16 -11.03 6.86
N GLY A 90 -6.14 -11.88 6.88
CA GLY A 90 -6.23 -13.25 7.41
C GLY A 90 -7.10 -14.19 6.57
N ARG A 91 -7.51 -13.79 5.37
CA ARG A 91 -8.39 -14.57 4.47
C ARG A 91 -8.10 -14.29 3.01
N ARG A 92 -8.45 -15.25 2.14
CA ARG A 92 -8.43 -15.05 0.69
C ARG A 92 -9.54 -14.10 0.25
N ILE A 93 -9.20 -13.15 -0.61
CA ILE A 93 -10.19 -12.27 -1.26
C ILE A 93 -10.76 -12.93 -2.51
N ASN A 94 -12.05 -12.72 -2.76
CA ASN A 94 -12.69 -13.20 -3.98
C ASN A 94 -12.23 -12.35 -5.16
N THR A 95 -11.66 -12.99 -6.18
CA THR A 95 -11.25 -12.31 -7.42
C THR A 95 -11.69 -13.11 -8.64
N THR A 96 -11.67 -12.46 -9.80
CA THR A 96 -11.94 -13.10 -11.09
C THR A 96 -10.77 -13.94 -11.61
N LEU A 97 -9.61 -13.90 -10.93
CA LEU A 97 -8.45 -14.68 -11.34
C LEU A 97 -8.57 -16.13 -10.85
N PRO A 98 -8.23 -17.11 -11.70
CA PRO A 98 -8.18 -18.50 -11.29
C PRO A 98 -7.08 -18.67 -10.24
N VAL A 99 -7.46 -19.17 -9.06
CA VAL A 99 -6.50 -19.55 -8.03
C VAL A 99 -6.07 -20.98 -8.32
N ALA A 100 -4.78 -21.19 -8.59
CA ALA A 100 -4.25 -22.53 -8.69
C ALA A 100 -4.51 -23.26 -7.36
N LYS A 101 -5.15 -24.44 -7.40
CA LYS A 101 -5.27 -25.29 -6.22
C LYS A 101 -3.85 -25.69 -5.83
N ILE A 102 -3.38 -25.19 -4.70
CA ILE A 102 -2.16 -25.69 -4.08
C ILE A 102 -2.45 -27.14 -3.73
N GLN A 103 -1.86 -28.07 -4.49
CA GLN A 103 -1.83 -29.48 -4.12
C GLN A 103 -0.88 -29.55 -2.92
N LEU A 104 -1.44 -29.81 -1.74
CA LEU A 104 -0.68 -30.15 -0.53
C LEU A 104 0.04 -31.50 -0.74
#